data_AF-A0A7J8Y0Q6-F1
#
_entry.id   AF-A0A7J8Y0Q6-F1
#
_cell.length_a   1.000
_cell.length_b   1.000
_cell.length_c   1.000
_cell.angle_alpha   90.00
_cell.angle_beta   90.00
_cell.angle_gamma   90.00
#
_symmetry.space_group_name_H-M   'P 1'
#
loop_
_entity.id
_entity.type
_entity.pdbx_description
1 polymer ?
#
loop_
_entity_poly.entity_id
_entity_poly.type
_entity_poly.pdbx_seq_one_letter_code
_entity_poly.pdbx_strand_id
1 'polypeptide(L)'
;MKEFLMKVKSCYDNLASCGEVIGEHEHVTAILNGLSPEYESIFTIIIASQVVSCEVSNSANLVSHQSSESSNTSGSIPAYRPSSTA
;
A
#
# COMPACT_ATOMS: atom_id res chain seq x y z
N MET A 1 25.77 16.76 0.51
CA MET A 1 24.36 16.56 0.08
C MET A 1 23.92 17.44 -1.09
N LYS A 2 23.85 18.77 -0.96
CA LYS A 2 23.34 19.67 -2.02
C LYS A 2 24.06 19.48 -3.37
N GLU A 3 25.38 19.37 -3.35
CA GLU A 3 26.17 19.14 -4.58
C GLU A 3 25.88 17.78 -5.23
N PHE A 4 25.70 16.74 -4.42
CA PHE A 4 25.31 15.42 -4.91
C PHE A 4 23.94 15.47 -5.59
N LEU A 5 22.94 16.07 -4.94
CA LEU A 5 21.60 16.24 -5.53
C LEU A 5 21.62 17.07 -6.82
N MET A 6 22.48 18.08 -6.89
CA MET A 6 22.64 18.89 -8.10
C MET A 6 23.23 18.10 -9.26
N LYS A 7 24.23 17.22 -9.00
CA LYS A 7 24.79 16.32 -10.00
C LYS A 7 23.73 15.33 -10.51
N VAL A 8 22.99 14.71 -9.59
CA VAL A 8 21.90 13.79 -9.92
C VAL A 8 20.84 14.49 -10.78
N LYS A 9 20.39 15.69 -10.38
CA LYS A 9 19.46 16.50 -11.19
C LYS A 9 19.99 16.79 -12.58
N SER A 10 21.27 17.18 -12.70
CA SER A 10 21.88 17.46 -14.02
C SER A 10 21.90 16.24 -14.92
N CYS A 11 22.15 15.03 -14.38
CA CYS A 11 22.06 13.80 -15.16
C CYS A 11 20.65 13.57 -15.68
N TYR A 12 19.62 13.77 -14.84
CA TYR A 12 18.22 13.63 -15.26
C TYR A 12 17.80 14.64 -16.30
N ASP A 13 18.18 15.91 -16.15
CA ASP A 13 17.90 16.95 -17.14
C ASP A 13 18.52 16.58 -18.50
N ASN A 14 19.75 16.02 -18.51
CA ASN A 14 20.42 15.57 -19.73
C ASN A 14 19.71 14.36 -20.37
N LEU A 15 19.27 13.38 -19.57
CA LEU A 15 18.56 12.20 -20.08
C LEU A 15 17.19 12.57 -20.65
N ALA A 16 16.46 13.44 -19.95
CA ALA A 16 15.21 14.00 -20.45
C ALA A 16 15.40 14.78 -21.76
N SER A 17 16.51 15.49 -21.92
CA SER A 17 16.83 16.20 -23.17
C SER A 17 17.04 15.25 -24.37
N CYS A 18 17.46 14.02 -24.11
CA CYS A 18 17.57 12.95 -25.13
C CYS A 18 16.25 12.22 -25.38
N GLY A 19 15.16 12.60 -24.72
CA GLY A 19 13.85 11.96 -24.81
C GLY A 19 13.68 10.75 -23.88
N GLU A 20 14.61 10.52 -22.95
CA GLU A 20 14.55 9.42 -22.01
C GLU A 20 13.84 9.87 -20.72
N VAL A 21 12.66 9.30 -20.48
CA VAL A 21 11.87 9.61 -19.28
C VAL A 21 12.18 8.56 -18.23
N ILE A 22 12.82 8.98 -17.15
CA ILE A 22 13.10 8.11 -16.00
C ILE A 22 11.93 8.16 -15.03
N GLY A 23 11.56 6.99 -14.51
CA GLY A 23 10.46 6.88 -13.56
C GLY A 23 10.80 7.50 -12.21
N GLU A 24 9.76 7.91 -11.48
CA GLU A 24 9.91 8.43 -10.11
C GLU A 24 10.62 7.44 -9.18
N HIS A 25 10.30 6.15 -9.30
CA HIS A 25 10.93 5.10 -8.50
C HIS A 25 12.44 5.00 -8.75
N GLU A 26 12.87 5.17 -10.01
CA GLU A 26 14.29 5.16 -10.38
C GLU A 26 15.00 6.43 -9.93
N HIS A 27 14.32 7.59 -9.95
CA HIS A 27 14.83 8.83 -9.34
C HIS A 27 15.11 8.65 -7.85
N VAL A 28 14.14 8.15 -7.10
CA VAL A 28 14.27 7.92 -5.66
C VAL A 28 15.38 6.91 -5.38
N THR A 29 15.40 5.79 -6.10
CA THR A 29 16.40 4.73 -5.90
C THR A 29 17.82 5.20 -6.18
N ALA A 30 18.06 5.94 -7.27
CA ALA A 30 19.40 6.45 -7.59
C ALA A 30 19.90 7.47 -6.56
N ILE A 31 19.01 8.32 -6.04
CA ILE A 31 19.36 9.26 -4.97
C ILE A 31 19.78 8.49 -3.73
N LEU A 32 18.95 7.54 -3.29
CA LEU A 32 19.15 6.80 -2.05
C LEU A 32 20.41 5.92 -2.10
N ASN A 33 20.66 5.22 -3.21
CA ASN A 33 21.85 4.37 -3.40
C ASN A 33 23.15 5.16 -3.53
N GLY A 34 23.08 6.43 -3.94
CA GLY A 34 24.24 7.29 -4.09
C GLY A 34 24.58 8.12 -2.85
N LEU A 35 23.79 7.99 -1.77
CA LEU A 35 24.11 8.67 -0.51
C LEU A 35 25.34 8.06 0.13
N SER A 36 26.12 8.91 0.78
CA SER A 36 27.29 8.49 1.54
C SER A 36 26.84 7.82 2.86
N PRO A 37 27.61 6.88 3.43
CA PRO A 37 27.18 6.06 4.56
C PRO A 37 26.78 6.83 5.83
N GLU A 38 27.20 8.09 5.99
CA GLU A 38 26.74 8.96 7.08
C GLU A 38 25.23 9.26 7.03
N TYR A 39 24.56 8.97 5.92
CA TYR A 39 23.11 9.16 5.73
C TYR A 39 22.30 7.85 5.89
N GLU A 40 22.93 6.72 6.25
CA GLU A 40 22.28 5.40 6.38
C GLU A 40 21.05 5.40 7.29
N SER A 41 21.08 6.15 8.39
CA SER A 41 19.93 6.26 9.30
C SER A 41 18.74 6.95 8.63
N ILE A 42 18.99 7.99 7.82
CA ILE A 42 17.94 8.71 7.07
C ILE A 42 17.41 7.82 5.95
N PHE A 43 18.30 7.11 5.24
CA PHE A 43 17.92 6.11 4.24
C PHE A 43 16.98 5.05 4.84
N THR A 44 17.33 4.48 5.98
CA THR A 44 16.53 3.46 6.67
C THR A 44 15.13 3.97 7.02
N ILE A 45 15.02 5.19 7.54
CA ILE A 45 13.72 5.80 7.90
C ILE A 45 12.85 6.01 6.65
N ILE A 46 13.43 6.53 5.57
CA ILE A 46 12.71 6.79 4.31
C ILE A 46 12.19 5.47 3.70
N ILE A 47 13.02 4.42 3.65
CA ILE A 47 12.63 3.12 3.13
C ILE A 47 11.54 2.48 4.01
N ALA A 48 11.72 2.49 5.33
CA ALA A 48 10.73 1.96 6.26
C ALA A 48 9.37 2.69 6.13
N SER A 49 9.39 4.01 5.94
CA SER A 49 8.17 4.82 5.76
C SER A 49 7.42 4.53 4.45
N GLN A 50 8.13 4.16 3.38
CA GLN A 50 7.49 3.74 2.12
C GLN A 50 6.85 2.36 2.27
N VAL A 51 7.50 1.42 2.95
CA VAL A 51 6.95 0.08 3.19
C VAL A 51 5.65 0.14 4.00
N VAL A 52 5.61 0.92 5.08
CA VAL A 52 4.39 1.07 5.91
C VAL A 52 3.25 1.79 5.16
N SER A 53 3.56 2.63 4.18
CA SER A 53 2.52 3.31 3.37
C SER A 53 1.87 2.37 2.36
N CYS A 54 2.60 1.36 1.87
CA CYS A 54 2.06 0.32 0.99
C CYS A 54 1.14 -0.67 1.73
N GLU A 55 1.42 -0.97 3.00
CA GLU A 55 0.62 -1.93 3.80
C GLU A 55 -0.78 -1.40 4.16
N VAL A 56 -0.95 -0.07 4.27
CA VAL A 56 -2.23 0.54 4.66
C VAL A 56 -3.29 0.50 3.56
N SER A 57 -2.92 0.18 2.31
CA SER A 57 -3.86 0.21 1.18
C SER A 57 -4.62 -1.11 0.92
N ASN A 58 -4.35 -2.19 1.65
CA ASN A 58 -4.88 -3.53 1.33
C ASN A 58 -5.86 -4.16 2.34
N SER A 59 -6.41 -3.40 3.29
CA SER A 59 -7.42 -3.92 4.23
C SER A 59 -8.82 -3.32 4.01
N ALA A 60 -9.31 -3.32 2.77
CA ALA A 60 -10.75 -3.18 2.52
C ALA A 60 -11.47 -4.49 2.91
N ASN A 61 -11.78 -4.65 4.19
CA ASN A 61 -12.68 -5.69 4.69
C ASN A 61 -14.11 -5.37 4.24
N LEU A 62 -14.54 -5.86 3.08
CA LEU A 62 -15.95 -5.81 2.71
C LEU A 62 -16.66 -6.99 3.36
N VAL A 63 -17.24 -6.74 4.53
CA VAL A 63 -18.26 -7.62 5.13
C VAL A 63 -19.45 -7.65 4.15
N SER A 64 -19.47 -8.64 3.27
CA SER A 64 -20.68 -9.00 2.56
C SER A 64 -21.60 -9.66 3.57
N HIS A 65 -22.68 -8.97 3.93
CA HIS A 65 -23.77 -9.58 4.66
C HIS A 65 -24.16 -10.88 3.95
N GLN A 66 -24.09 -11.99 4.70
CA GLN A 66 -24.66 -13.25 4.30
C GLN A 66 -26.13 -13.00 3.96
N SER A 67 -26.46 -13.04 2.67
CA SER A 67 -27.85 -13.24 2.27
C SER A 67 -28.11 -14.72 2.51
N SER A 68 -28.75 -15.01 3.63
CA SER A 68 -29.19 -16.36 4.00
C SER A 68 -29.98 -16.96 2.84
N GLU A 69 -29.49 -18.08 2.30
CA GLU A 69 -30.32 -18.99 1.54
C GLU A 69 -31.52 -19.38 2.39
N SER A 70 -32.72 -19.13 1.89
CA SER A 70 -33.62 -20.20 1.48
C SER A 70 -35.05 -19.70 1.48
N SER A 71 -35.72 -19.93 0.37
CA SER A 71 -37.16 -20.10 0.30
C SER A 71 -37.42 -20.89 -0.97
N ASN A 72 -37.72 -22.18 -0.83
CA ASN A 72 -38.88 -22.80 -1.47
C ASN A 72 -39.02 -24.26 -0.99
N THR A 73 -39.77 -24.40 0.11
CA THR A 73 -40.86 -25.36 0.29
C THR A 73 -40.61 -26.84 -0.06
N SER A 74 -40.50 -27.70 0.96
CA SER A 74 -41.61 -28.62 1.29
C SER A 74 -41.35 -29.38 2.59
N GLY A 75 -42.28 -29.22 3.55
CA GLY A 75 -42.59 -30.21 4.57
C GLY A 75 -41.63 -30.38 5.75
N SER A 76 -41.91 -29.72 6.88
CA SER A 76 -42.31 -30.40 8.13
C SER A 76 -42.48 -29.41 9.29
N ILE A 77 -43.70 -29.42 9.81
CA ILE A 77 -44.31 -28.82 11.01
C ILE A 77 -43.35 -28.24 12.08
N PRO A 78 -43.55 -26.99 12.57
CA PRO A 78 -42.78 -26.44 13.68
C PRO A 78 -43.32 -26.93 15.03
N ALA A 79 -42.45 -27.53 15.85
CA ALA A 79 -42.75 -27.79 17.26
C ALA A 79 -42.54 -26.52 18.10
N TYR A 80 -43.61 -26.06 18.75
CA TYR A 80 -43.67 -24.86 19.58
C TYR A 80 -43.19 -25.14 21.02
N ARG A 81 -42.43 -24.22 21.63
CA ARG A 81 -42.56 -23.88 23.06
C ARG A 81 -41.81 -22.56 23.42
N PRO A 82 -42.50 -21.52 23.91
CA PRO A 82 -41.86 -20.39 24.59
C PRO A 82 -41.83 -20.65 26.09
N SER A 83 -40.69 -20.39 26.71
CA SER A 83 -40.61 -20.21 28.16
C SER A 83 -40.63 -18.70 28.42
N SER A 84 -41.75 -18.19 28.92
CA SER A 84 -41.87 -16.82 29.40
C SER A 84 -41.34 -16.75 30.83
N THR A 85 -40.48 -15.76 31.08
CA THR A 85 -40.01 -15.34 32.41
C THR A 85 -41.14 -14.71 33.23
N ALA A 86 -41.25 -15.12 34.49
CA ALA A 86 -41.73 -14.33 35.64
C ALA A 86 -41.14 -14.94 36.92
#